data_AF-A0A1Z1MCR8-F1
#
_entry.id   AF-A0A1Z1MCR8-F1
#
_cell.length_a   1.000
_cell.length_b   1.000
_cell.length_c   1.000
_cell.angle_alpha   90.00
_cell.angle_beta   90.00
_cell.angle_gamma   90.00
#
_symmetry.space_group_name_H-M   'P 1'
#
loop_
_entity.id
_entity.type
_entity.pdbx_description
1 polymer ?
#
loop_
_entity_poly.entity_id
_entity_poly.type
_entity_poly.pdbx_seq_one_letter_code
_entity_poly.pdbx_strand_id
1 'polypeptide(L)' 'MNHITITINNIPSKIKERIIKHFFKKISLVGYKKISTQCKIPVIEFSNKTRIWVLKHEIENPTTV' A
#
# COMPACT_ATOMS: atom_id res chain seq x y z
N MET A 1 -17.45 7.94 2.24
CA MET A 1 -16.12 7.46 2.65
C MET A 1 -15.19 7.64 1.47
N ASN A 2 -14.14 8.47 1.59
CA ASN A 2 -13.21 8.70 0.47
C ASN A 2 -12.43 7.42 0.19
N HIS A 3 -12.63 6.85 -0.99
CA HIS A 3 -11.82 5.74 -1.49
C HIS A 3 -10.57 6.33 -2.13
N ILE A 4 -9.43 6.23 -1.43
CA ILE A 4 -8.13 6.61 -1.99
C ILE A 4 -7.58 5.37 -2.69
N THR A 5 -7.50 5.43 -4.02
CA THR A 5 -6.84 4.41 -4.84
C THR A 5 -5.35 4.71 -4.86
N ILE A 6 -4.52 3.70 -4.60
CA ILE A 6 -3.06 3.80 -4.65
C ILE A 6 -2.55 2.84 -5.70
N THR A 7 -1.79 3.36 -6.66
CA THR A 7 -1.05 2.55 -7.64
C THR A 7 0.29 2.18 -7.04
N ILE A 8 0.62 0.88 -7.05
CA ILE A 8 1.91 0.40 -6.55
C ILE A 8 2.80 0.07 -7.77
N ASN A 9 3.86 0.86 -7.96
CA ASN A 9 4.72 0.81 -9.14
C ASN A 9 5.78 -0.29 -9.02
N ASN A 10 6.31 -0.50 -7.83
CA ASN A 10 7.37 -1.48 -7.62
C ASN A 10 7.19 -2.19 -6.28
N ILE A 11 7.12 -3.51 -6.29
CA ILE A 11 7.07 -4.35 -5.09
C ILE A 11 8.10 -5.47 -5.26
N PRO A 12 8.95 -5.73 -4.25
CA PRO A 12 9.84 -6.88 -4.26
C PRO A 12 9.10 -8.20 -4.57
N SER A 13 9.66 -9.03 -5.45
CA SER A 13 9.03 -10.27 -5.94
C SER A 13 8.49 -11.18 -4.83
N LYS A 14 9.25 -11.34 -3.74
CA LYS A 14 8.84 -12.13 -2.56
C LYS A 14 7.56 -11.60 -1.88
N ILE A 15 7.39 -10.28 -1.86
CA ILE A 15 6.17 -9.65 -1.32
C ILE A 15 5.05 -9.83 -2.34
N LYS A 16 5.33 -9.59 -3.63
CA LYS A 16 4.39 -9.76 -4.74
C LYS A 16 3.77 -11.16 -4.73
N GLU A 17 4.55 -12.22 -4.62
CA GLU A 17 4.05 -13.61 -4.55
C GLU A 17 3.06 -13.84 -3.39
N ARG A 18 3.31 -13.22 -2.24
CA ARG A 18 2.44 -13.35 -1.06
C ARG A 18 1.10 -12.63 -1.22
N ILE A 19 1.07 -11.54 -1.98
CA ILE A 19 -0.10 -10.66 -2.07
C ILE A 19 -0.81 -10.73 -3.43
N ILE A 20 -0.21 -11.34 -4.47
CA ILE A 20 -0.74 -11.32 -5.85
C ILE A 20 -2.17 -11.87 -5.95
N LYS A 21 -2.48 -12.89 -5.14
CA LYS A 21 -3.83 -13.49 -5.04
C LYS A 21 -4.88 -12.53 -4.47
N HIS A 22 -4.44 -11.46 -3.80
CA HIS A 22 -5.27 -10.44 -3.17
C HIS A 22 -5.08 -9.06 -3.80
N PHE A 23 -4.15 -8.92 -4.75
CA PHE A 23 -3.78 -7.67 -5.40
C PHE A 23 -4.85 -7.19 -6.38
N PHE A 24 -5.51 -8.12 -7.07
CA PHE A 24 -6.64 -7.85 -7.96
C PHE A 24 -7.95 -7.55 -7.21
N LYS A 25 -7.92 -7.58 -5.87
CA LYS A 25 -9.06 -7.21 -5.02
C LYS A 25 -8.86 -5.81 -4.48
N LYS A 26 -9.90 -5.20 -3.89
CA LYS A 26 -9.81 -3.87 -3.29
C LYS A 26 -8.64 -3.80 -2.30
N ILE A 27 -7.75 -2.84 -2.58
CA ILE A 27 -6.64 -2.43 -1.74
C ILE A 27 -7.09 -1.16 -1.01
N SER A 28 -6.90 -1.10 0.31
CA SER A 28 -7.33 0.06 1.11
C SER A 28 -6.15 0.65 1.88
N LEU A 29 -5.98 1.98 1.78
CA LEU A 29 -5.11 2.72 2.69
C LEU A 29 -5.79 2.78 4.06
N VAL A 30 -5.22 2.12 5.07
CA VAL A 30 -5.80 2.06 6.43
C VAL A 30 -5.08 2.95 7.44
N GLY A 31 -3.97 3.57 7.04
CA GLY A 31 -3.27 4.53 7.89
C GLY A 31 -1.83 4.73 7.47
N TYR A 32 -1.04 5.27 8.40
CA TYR A 32 0.37 5.53 8.22
C TYR A 32 1.16 5.03 9.43
N LYS A 33 2.30 4.38 9.17
CA LYS A 33 3.26 4.00 10.21
C LYS A 33 4.40 5.01 10.23
N LYS A 34 4.72 5.55 11.40
CA LYS A 34 5.92 6.36 11.61
C LYS A 34 7.12 5.42 11.76
N ILE A 35 8.15 5.59 10.93
CA ILE A 35 9.40 4.81 11.01
C ILE A 35 10.58 5.67 11.46
N SER A 36 10.48 6.99 11.34
CA SER A 36 11.43 7.94 11.91
C SER A 36 10.74 9.25 12.24
N THR A 37 11.46 10.20 12.83
CA THR A 37 10.97 11.55 13.12
C THR A 37 10.39 12.25 11.89
N GLN A 38 11.00 12.04 10.72
CA GLN A 38 10.62 12.69 9.46
C GLN A 38 9.89 11.77 8.47
N CYS A 39 9.84 10.46 8.74
CA CYS A 39 9.31 9.49 7.78
C CYS A 39 8.06 8.77 8.31
N LYS A 40 6.96 8.95 7.57
CA LYS A 40 5.73 8.17 7.69
C LYS A 40 5.52 7.40 6.39
N ILE A 41 5.17 6.13 6.50
CA ILE A 41 4.92 5.25 5.37
C ILE A 41 3.46 4.79 5.37
N PRO A 42 2.79 4.74 4.21
CA PRO A 42 1.44 4.24 4.11
C PRO A 42 1.34 2.78 4.54
N VAL A 43 0.24 2.45 5.20
CA VAL A 43 -0.15 1.08 5.55
C VAL A 43 -1.31 0.69 4.67
N ILE A 44 -1.08 -0.33 3.86
CA ILE A 44 -2.03 -0.83 2.89
C ILE A 44 -2.60 -2.15 3.42
N GLU A 45 -3.93 -2.25 3.49
CA GLU A 45 -4.66 -3.46 3.85
C GLU A 45 -5.23 -4.12 2.59
N PHE A 46 -4.95 -5.41 2.43
CA PHE A 46 -5.54 -6.26 1.41
C PHE A 46 -6.85 -6.87 1.89
N SER A 47 -7.65 -7.37 0.94
CA SER A 47 -8.90 -8.10 1.19
C SER A 47 -8.81 -9.23 2.23
N ASN A 48 -7.65 -9.87 2.39
CA ASN A 48 -7.41 -10.93 3.38
C ASN A 48 -6.93 -10.40 4.75
N LYS A 49 -7.07 -9.10 5.00
CA LYS A 49 -6.58 -8.41 6.21
C LYS A 49 -5.06 -8.41 6.40
N THR A 50 -4.30 -8.92 5.42
CA THR A 50 -2.84 -8.72 5.40
C THR A 50 -2.56 -7.24 5.24
N ARG A 51 -1.63 -6.75 6.05
CA ARG A 51 -1.16 -5.36 6.00
C ARG A 51 0.29 -5.34 5.59
N ILE A 52 0.62 -4.48 4.65
CA ILE A 52 1.99 -4.17 4.28
C ILE A 52 2.23 -2.69 4.48
N TRP A 53 3.47 -2.34 4.82
CA TRP A 53 3.92 -0.96 4.73
C TRP A 53 4.68 -0.80 3.43
N VAL A 54 4.40 0.28 2.73
CA VAL A 54 4.97 0.52 1.41
C VAL A 54 5.75 1.82 1.43
N LEU A 55 6.96 1.80 0.90
CA LEU A 55 7.81 2.98 0.84
C LEU A 55 7.28 3.94 -0.23
N LYS A 56 7.55 5.24 -0.07
CA LYS A 56 7.04 6.27 -0.99
C LYS A 56 7.52 6.05 -2.44
N HIS A 57 8.69 5.45 -2.64
CA HIS A 57 9.20 5.14 -3.99
C HIS A 57 8.61 3.85 -4.59
N GLU A 58 7.91 3.04 -3.79
CA GLU A 58 7.23 1.83 -4.24
C GLU A 58 5.80 2.15 -4.74
N ILE A 59 5.23 3.30 -4.36
CA ILE A 59 3.90 3.76 -4.77
C ILE A 59 3.95 5.00 -5.65
N GLU A 60 3.06 5.08 -6.62
CA GLU A 60 2.75 6.33 -7.29
C GLU A 60 1.87 7.17 -6.35
N ASN A 61 2.15 8.47 -6.24
CA ASN A 61 1.34 9.34 -5.38
C ASN A 61 -0.12 9.25 -5.81
N PRO A 62 -1.08 9.15 -4.87
CA PRO A 62 -2.49 9.13 -5.23
C PRO A 62 -2.83 10.44 -5.94
N THR A 63 -3.16 10.36 -7.23
CA THR A 63 -3.71 11.47 -7.98
C THR A 63 -5.15 11.65 -7.51
N THR A 64 -5.44 12.81 -6.92
CA THR A 64 -6.82 13.22 -6.63
C THR A 64 -7.53 13.41 -7.96
N VAL A 65 -8.48 12.53 -8.27
CA VAL A 65 -9.42 12.68 -9.39
C VAL A 65 -10.74 13.18 -8.84
#